data_AF-A0AAV3Y9J4-F1
#
_entry.id   AF-A0AAV3Y9J4-F1
#
_cell.length_a   1.000
_cell.length_b   1.000
_cell.length_c   1.000
_cell.angle_alpha   90.00
_cell.angle_beta   90.00
_cell.angle_gamma   90.00
#
_symmetry.space_group_name_H-M   'P 1'
#
loop_
_entity.id
_entity.type
_entity.pdbx_description
1 polymer ?
#
loop_
_entity_poly.entity_id
_entity_poly.type
_entity_poly.pdbx_seq_one_letter_code
_entity_poly.pdbx_strand_id
1 'polypeptide(L)'
;MDEYERLIQAEKAFNLEGQKLLDWVEKARALEREEAREREEKAREREERAADREFKKLELEVQQAQATPPEKGFSTSAAHKIKLPPFDDRNDDIDAYIFRFEVLATR
;
A
#
# COMPACT_ATOMS: atom_id res chain seq x y z
N MET A 1 41.98 -5.91 3.09
CA MET A 1 42.44 -4.60 2.58
C MET A 1 42.06 -3.59 3.63
N ASP A 2 43.00 -3.37 4.55
CA ASP A 2 42.82 -2.44 5.65
C ASP A 2 42.67 -1.02 5.09
N GLU A 3 41.86 -0.20 5.75
CA GLU A 3 41.51 1.16 5.32
C GLU A 3 42.77 2.02 5.06
N TYR A 4 43.82 1.73 5.81
CA TYR A 4 45.14 2.36 5.73
C TYR A 4 45.89 2.05 4.42
N GLU A 5 45.78 0.83 3.89
CA GLU A 5 46.40 0.43 2.62
C GLU A 5 45.77 1.15 1.43
N ARG A 6 44.45 1.39 1.49
CA ARG A 6 43.72 2.13 0.45
C ARG A 6 44.12 3.60 0.42
N LEU A 7 44.32 4.20 1.59
CA LEU A 7 44.82 5.57 1.74
C LEU A 7 46.22 5.73 1.14
N ILE A 8 47.15 4.81 1.43
CA ILE A 8 48.52 4.85 0.89
C ILE A 8 48.53 4.68 -0.65
N GLN A 9 47.65 3.83 -1.20
CA GLN A 9 47.49 3.72 -2.66
C GLN A 9 46.93 5.00 -3.28
N ALA A 10 45.95 5.64 -2.64
CA ALA A 10 45.41 6.92 -3.09
C ALA A 10 46.45 8.04 -3.01
N GLU A 11 47.27 8.08 -1.96
CA GLU A 11 48.38 9.01 -1.81
C GLU A 11 49.35 8.92 -3.00
N LYS A 12 49.77 7.69 -3.35
CA LYS A 12 50.64 7.43 -4.51
C LYS A 12 49.98 7.74 -5.85
N ALA A 13 48.68 7.48 -6.00
CA ALA A 13 47.97 7.67 -7.27
C ALA A 13 47.69 9.15 -7.57
N PHE A 14 47.39 9.94 -6.53
CA PHE A 14 46.99 11.35 -6.68
C PHE A 14 48.11 12.33 -6.33
N ASN A 15 49.26 11.85 -5.84
CA ASN A 15 50.40 12.67 -5.42
C ASN A 15 49.98 13.76 -4.42
N LEU A 16 49.04 13.42 -3.53
CA LEU A 16 48.45 14.30 -2.53
C LEU A 16 49.08 14.02 -1.18
N GLU A 17 49.85 14.96 -0.63
CA GLU A 17 50.47 14.80 0.69
C GLU A 17 49.46 14.99 1.82
N GLY A 18 49.43 14.02 2.75
CA GLY A 18 48.86 14.10 4.09
C GLY A 18 47.50 14.82 4.19
N GLN A 19 47.53 16.11 4.54
CA GLN A 19 46.35 16.92 4.82
C GLN A 19 45.41 17.06 3.62
N LYS A 20 45.95 17.13 2.39
CA LYS A 20 45.12 17.19 1.17
C LYS A 20 44.39 15.88 0.88
N LEU A 21 45.00 14.75 1.26
CA LEU A 21 44.37 13.44 1.13
C LEU A 21 43.21 13.30 2.13
N LEU A 22 43.40 13.78 3.36
CA LEU A 22 42.34 13.83 4.37
C LEU A 22 41.17 14.70 3.92
N ASP A 23 41.44 15.91 3.40
CA ASP A 23 40.40 16.80 2.87
C ASP A 23 39.64 16.16 1.69
N TRP A 24 40.34 15.41 0.83
CA TRP A 24 39.72 14.70 -0.28
C TRP A 24 38.83 13.56 0.21
N VAL A 25 39.28 12.75 1.16
CA VAL A 25 38.47 11.67 1.76
C VAL A 25 37.26 12.23 2.48
N GLU A 26 37.41 13.33 3.21
CA GLU A 26 36.30 13.98 3.90
C GLU A 26 35.26 14.53 2.91
N LYS A 27 35.71 15.20 1.84
CA LYS A 27 34.84 15.64 0.75
C LYS A 27 34.15 14.48 0.05
N ALA A 28 34.86 13.38 -0.24
CA ALA A 28 34.27 12.20 -0.85
C ALA A 28 33.19 11.57 0.04
N ARG A 29 33.43 11.46 1.35
CA ARG A 29 32.44 10.98 2.33
C ARG A 29 31.26 11.94 2.51
N ALA A 30 31.48 13.25 2.35
CA ALA A 30 30.40 14.23 2.38
C ALA A 30 29.50 14.08 1.14
N LEU A 31 30.11 13.95 -0.04
CA LEU A 31 29.40 13.76 -1.31
C LEU A 31 28.59 12.46 -1.32
N GLU A 32 29.18 11.36 -0.82
CA GLU A 32 28.49 10.07 -0.72
C GLU A 32 27.27 10.14 0.22
N ARG A 33 27.40 10.85 1.34
CA ARG A 33 26.28 11.09 2.27
C ARG A 33 25.19 11.95 1.64
N GLU A 34 25.56 12.94 0.84
CA GLU A 34 24.62 13.80 0.11
C GLU A 34 23.88 13.02 -0.97
N GLU A 35 24.58 12.24 -1.80
CA GLU A 35 23.97 11.37 -2.80
C GLU A 35 23.05 10.32 -2.18
N ALA A 36 23.42 9.76 -1.02
CA ALA A 36 22.57 8.81 -0.31
C ALA A 36 21.24 9.46 0.12
N ARG A 37 21.29 10.69 0.63
CA ARG A 37 20.10 11.47 0.99
C ARG A 37 19.25 11.81 -0.24
N GLU A 38 19.87 12.23 -1.33
CA GLU A 38 19.14 12.55 -2.56
C GLU A 38 18.45 11.30 -3.15
N ARG A 39 19.11 10.14 -3.08
CA ARG A 39 18.49 8.86 -3.49
C ARG A 39 17.32 8.47 -2.59
N GLU A 40 17.45 8.65 -1.29
CA GLU A 40 16.37 8.38 -0.32
C GLU A 40 15.18 9.32 -0.54
N GLU A 41 15.44 10.61 -0.75
CA GLU A 41 14.39 11.60 -1.02
C GLU A 41 13.66 11.30 -2.34
N LYS A 42 14.39 10.98 -3.41
CA LYS A 42 13.79 10.54 -4.68
C LYS A 42 12.99 9.25 -4.55
N ALA A 43 13.43 8.31 -3.70
CA ALA A 43 12.69 7.07 -3.45
C ALA A 43 11.37 7.38 -2.74
N ARG A 44 11.42 8.20 -1.69
CA ARG A 44 10.24 8.63 -0.95
C ARG A 44 9.25 9.41 -1.81
N GLU A 45 9.72 10.33 -2.65
CA GLU A 45 8.86 11.09 -3.58
C GLU A 45 8.16 10.16 -4.58
N ARG A 46 8.84 9.12 -5.07
CA ARG A 46 8.23 8.14 -5.98
C ARG A 46 7.16 7.30 -5.28
N GLU A 47 7.41 6.92 -4.03
CA GLU A 47 6.47 6.17 -3.20
C GLU A 47 5.21 7.00 -2.89
N GLU A 48 5.38 8.25 -2.49
CA GLU A 48 4.27 9.19 -2.24
C GLU A 48 3.42 9.39 -3.51
N ARG A 49 4.06 9.65 -4.66
CA ARG A 49 3.34 9.75 -5.94
C ARG A 49 2.67 8.43 -6.37
N ALA A 50 3.18 7.28 -5.95
CA ALA A 50 2.54 6.00 -6.23
C ALA A 50 1.29 5.82 -5.36
N ALA A 51 1.41 6.12 -4.06
CA ALA A 51 0.30 6.08 -3.10
C ALA A 51 -0.83 7.03 -3.50
N ASP A 52 -0.50 8.27 -3.89
CA ASP A 52 -1.50 9.24 -4.36
C ASP A 52 -2.27 8.76 -5.60
N ARG A 53 -1.57 8.09 -6.53
CA ARG A 53 -2.19 7.52 -7.73
C ARG A 53 -3.11 6.35 -7.40
N GLU A 54 -2.71 5.48 -6.47
CA GLU A 54 -3.58 4.39 -5.99
C GLU A 54 -4.81 4.94 -5.27
N PHE A 55 -4.62 5.91 -4.38
CA PHE A 55 -5.73 6.51 -3.64
C PHE A 55 -6.74 7.14 -4.59
N LYS A 56 -6.27 7.91 -5.58
CA LYS A 56 -7.13 8.52 -6.59
C LYS A 56 -7.83 7.50 -7.49
N LYS A 57 -7.18 6.37 -7.78
CA LYS A 57 -7.78 5.27 -8.55
C LYS A 57 -8.91 4.62 -7.74
N LEU A 58 -8.68 4.33 -6.46
CA LEU A 58 -9.67 3.75 -5.56
C LEU A 58 -10.87 4.69 -5.37
N GLU A 59 -10.62 5.99 -5.19
CA GLU A 59 -11.69 6.98 -5.09
C GLU A 59 -12.59 7.00 -6.33
N LEU A 60 -11.98 6.92 -7.52
CA LEU A 60 -12.70 6.90 -8.79
C LEU A 60 -13.49 5.61 -8.97
N GLU A 61 -12.95 4.47 -8.54
CA GLU A 61 -13.64 3.16 -8.55
C GLU A 61 -14.86 3.17 -7.61
N VAL A 62 -14.72 3.73 -6.40
CA VAL A 62 -15.83 3.88 -5.46
C VAL A 62 -16.91 4.80 -6.02
N GLN A 63 -16.54 5.91 -6.65
CA GLN A 63 -17.51 6.81 -7.30
C GLN A 63 -18.22 6.13 -8.46
N GLN A 64 -17.52 5.32 -9.27
CA GLN A 64 -18.14 4.55 -10.35
C GLN A 64 -19.09 3.47 -9.82
N ALA A 65 -18.69 2.74 -8.77
CA ALA A 65 -19.55 1.74 -8.12
C ALA A 65 -20.82 2.37 -7.52
N GLN A 66 -20.74 3.60 -6.99
CA GLN A 66 -21.90 4.35 -6.50
C GLN A 66 -22.76 4.96 -7.63
N ALA A 67 -22.13 5.36 -8.74
CA ALA A 67 -22.81 5.92 -9.90
C ALA A 67 -23.49 4.86 -10.78
N THR A 68 -23.09 3.60 -10.66
CA THR A 68 -23.79 2.48 -11.28
C THR A 68 -25.01 2.18 -10.40
N PRO A 69 -26.25 2.48 -10.82
CA PRO A 69 -27.41 1.96 -10.11
C PRO A 69 -27.29 0.44 -10.06
N PRO A 70 -27.70 -0.23 -8.96
CA PRO A 70 -27.70 -1.69 -8.93
C PRO A 70 -28.47 -2.14 -10.18
N GLU A 71 -27.79 -2.83 -11.10
CA GLU A 71 -28.45 -3.44 -12.23
C GLU A 71 -29.63 -4.21 -11.64
N LYS A 72 -30.84 -3.88 -12.10
CA LYS A 72 -32.04 -4.67 -11.85
C LYS A 72 -31.81 -6.03 -12.50
N GLY A 73 -31.08 -6.88 -11.81
CA GLY A 73 -30.56 -8.16 -12.26
C GLY A 73 -30.86 -9.27 -11.26
N PHE A 74 -32.01 -9.23 -10.60
CA PHE A 74 -32.67 -10.43 -10.09
C PHE A 74 -34.18 -10.19 -9.97
N SER A 75 -34.84 -10.12 -11.13
CA SER A 75 -36.29 -10.33 -11.18
C SER A 75 -36.53 -11.83 -11.12
N THR A 76 -36.62 -12.41 -9.92
CA THR A 76 -37.31 -13.69 -9.75
C THR A 76 -38.78 -13.44 -10.03
N SER A 77 -39.16 -13.74 -11.27
CA SER A 77 -40.53 -13.95 -11.68
C SER A 77 -41.29 -14.77 -10.61
N ALA A 78 -42.32 -14.15 -10.04
CA ALA A 78 -43.43 -14.80 -9.35
C ALA A 78 -43.10 -15.79 -8.21
N ALA A 79 -42.03 -15.59 -7.45
CA ALA A 79 -41.94 -16.21 -6.12
C ALA A 79 -42.97 -15.53 -5.22
N HIS A 80 -43.90 -16.30 -4.66
CA HIS A 80 -44.82 -15.81 -3.63
C HIS A 80 -43.97 -15.06 -2.60
N LYS A 81 -44.28 -13.78 -2.34
CA LYS A 81 -43.54 -12.97 -1.37
C LYS A 81 -43.80 -13.53 0.02
N ILE A 82 -43.12 -14.61 0.36
CA ILE A 82 -43.04 -15.13 1.71
C ILE A 82 -42.31 -14.04 2.49
N LYS A 83 -43.07 -13.27 3.27
CA LYS A 83 -42.51 -12.26 4.16
C LYS A 83 -41.91 -12.98 5.36
N LEU A 84 -40.60 -13.14 5.34
CA LEU A 84 -39.85 -13.56 6.52
C LEU A 84 -39.93 -12.46 7.59
N PRO A 85 -40.17 -12.81 8.86
CA PRO A 85 -39.99 -11.87 9.96
C PRO A 85 -38.53 -11.35 9.99
N PRO A 86 -38.30 -10.09 10.41
CA PRO A 86 -36.94 -9.59 10.63
C PRO A 86 -36.24 -10.38 11.75
N PHE A 87 -34.92 -10.50 11.67
CA PHE A 87 -34.11 -11.11 12.73
C PHE A 87 -34.08 -10.21 13.96
N ASP A 88 -34.28 -10.79 15.15
CA ASP A 88 -34.19 -10.10 16.43
C ASP A 88 -32.89 -10.49 17.15
N ASP A 89 -31.86 -9.64 17.07
CA ASP A 89 -30.54 -9.87 17.67
C ASP A 89 -30.56 -10.22 19.18
N ARG A 90 -31.64 -9.92 19.90
CA ARG A 90 -31.76 -10.17 21.34
C ARG A 90 -32.40 -11.51 21.68
N ASN A 91 -33.25 -12.02 20.79
CA ASN A 91 -34.11 -13.17 21.07
C ASN A 91 -33.97 -14.30 20.05
N ASP A 92 -33.41 -14.02 18.87
CA ASP A 92 -33.20 -15.01 17.83
C ASP A 92 -31.77 -15.55 17.87
N ASP A 93 -31.66 -16.87 17.98
CA ASP A 93 -30.45 -17.58 17.61
C ASP A 93 -30.37 -17.68 16.07
N ILE A 94 -29.16 -17.66 15.52
CA ILE A 94 -28.92 -17.73 14.07
C ILE A 94 -29.53 -19.01 13.51
N ASP A 95 -29.35 -20.13 14.21
CA ASP A 95 -29.90 -21.43 13.81
C ASP A 95 -31.44 -21.41 13.78
N ALA A 96 -32.07 -20.71 14.73
CA ALA A 96 -33.53 -20.57 14.79
C ALA A 96 -34.08 -19.69 13.65
N TYR A 97 -33.35 -18.66 13.23
CA TYR A 97 -33.71 -17.82 12.09
C TYR A 97 -33.61 -18.57 10.77
N ILE A 98 -32.55 -19.35 10.58
CA ILE A 98 -32.35 -20.20 9.41
C ILE A 98 -33.45 -21.27 9.33
N PHE A 99 -33.80 -21.93 10.44
CA PHE A 99 -34.86 -22.93 10.46
C PHE A 99 -36.22 -22.38 9.96
N ARG A 100 -36.56 -21.13 10.30
CA ARG A 100 -37.78 -20.47 9.79
C ARG A 100 -37.76 -20.31 8.27
N PHE A 101 -36.60 -20.04 7.70
CA PHE A 101 -36.40 -19.98 6.25
C PHE A 101 -36.64 -21.35 5.60
N GLU A 102 -36.07 -22.42 6.17
CA GLU A 102 -36.20 -23.78 5.64
C GLU A 102 -37.66 -24.27 5.67
N VAL A 103 -38.38 -24.04 6.77
CA VAL A 103 -39.81 -24.40 6.89
C VAL A 103 -40.66 -23.67 5.85
N LEU A 104 -40.34 -22.41 5.58
CA LEU A 104 -41.07 -21.60 4.61
C LEU A 104 -40.71 -21.95 3.15
N ALA A 105 -39.48 -22.38 2.89
CA ALA A 105 -39.01 -22.78 1.57
C ALA A 105 -39.43 -24.20 1.16
N THR A 106 -39.71 -25.07 2.12
CA THR A 106 -40.09 -26.48 1.88
C THR A 106 -41.60 -26.66 1.63
N ARG A 107 -42.39 -25.60 1.73
CA ARG A 107 -43.87 -25.65 1.71
C ARG A 107 -44.48 -25.26 0.37
#